data_AF-A0A349PL13-F1
#
_entry.id   AF-A0A349PL13-F1
#
_cell.length_a   1.000
_cell.length_b   1.000
_cell.length_c   1.000
_cell.angle_alpha   90.00
_cell.angle_beta   90.00
_cell.angle_gamma   90.00
#
_symmetry.space_group_name_H-M   'P 1'
#
loop_
_entity.id
_entity.type
_entity.pdbx_description
1 polymer ?
#
loop_
_entity_poly.entity_id
_entity_poly.type
_entity_poly.pdbx_seq_one_letter_code
_entity_poly.pdbx_strand_id
1 'polypeptide(L)'
;MKIKLYLLLLLSTSLFAQKVTTSIDTTKNKIGAEFKLTLKTNVDTLSKVVFPNVKNFGALEVIQSYPIDTIKKEDRYELVKKYGLTQFDSGRFMIPSVKILINKKTFLSDSIQVEVVNVQVDTLKQKMYDIKDIVPANEGIGDWWKYLLILLLIAGIGAFIYWYIKKRQTKKIEEDIYKTPIEKATSLLNNLEKKELWQQGKVKDYYSELTDIVRNYIEEAIEIPAMESTTSELIEGLKLASKKKKMKLSQETIDNLFVVLKQADLVKFAKSKPMDFEITEDRKKIERSIITLDKAIPVVVENEDEMLLNEMQRQEQLKRELQKKKKARIITAVGITVGIIFSVFIYFIVTKGFDYVKDNILGHPSKELLEGEWVKSEYGNPSVRVETPKVLKRIDLTKSLPKEGMALIKEMQSFAYGSFLDNFYIVVSTFSFKQDTQLDLSKSLEGSIKMMELQGGQNMIVKQEDFETGEGIKGIKGYGTFSKINEITKSSTKIYYEILLFSQNGGLQQIILLHEEGDQYANDIADRILNSVELQNKNQ
;
A
#
# COMPACT_ATOMS: atom_id res chain seq x y z
N MET A 1 -77.84 98.11 -3.58
CA MET A 1 -76.70 97.23 -3.94
C MET A 1 -75.86 96.76 -2.73
N LYS A 2 -76.42 96.68 -1.50
CA LYS A 2 -75.65 96.35 -0.28
C LYS A 2 -76.11 95.07 0.45
N ILE A 3 -77.21 94.44 0.02
CA ILE A 3 -77.72 93.17 0.59
C ILE A 3 -77.15 91.93 -0.13
N LYS A 4 -76.74 92.06 -1.41
CA LYS A 4 -76.12 90.94 -2.15
C LYS A 4 -74.66 90.64 -1.75
N LEU A 5 -73.98 91.55 -1.05
CA LEU A 5 -72.57 91.38 -0.66
C LEU A 5 -72.41 90.63 0.68
N TYR A 6 -73.38 90.75 1.59
CA TYR A 6 -73.36 90.03 2.87
C TYR A 6 -73.78 88.55 2.75
N LEU A 7 -74.51 88.18 1.69
CA LEU A 7 -74.86 86.77 1.43
C LEU A 7 -73.69 85.96 0.84
N LEU A 8 -72.64 86.62 0.32
CA LEU A 8 -71.49 85.97 -0.30
C LEU A 8 -70.36 85.66 0.71
N LEU A 9 -70.40 86.24 1.92
CA LEU A 9 -69.34 86.10 2.93
C LEU A 9 -69.66 85.08 4.03
N LEU A 10 -70.82 84.43 3.99
CA LEU A 10 -71.29 83.45 4.98
C LEU A 10 -71.13 81.98 4.53
N LEU A 11 -70.45 81.74 3.40
CA LEU A 11 -70.31 80.41 2.81
C LEU A 11 -68.85 79.92 2.68
N SER A 12 -67.95 80.37 3.55
CA SER A 12 -66.64 79.75 3.73
C SER A 12 -66.64 78.90 5.00
N THR A 13 -67.47 77.86 5.04
CA THR A 13 -67.25 76.77 5.99
C THR A 13 -66.04 76.00 5.48
N SER A 14 -64.91 76.16 6.18
CA SER A 14 -63.74 75.29 6.02
C SER A 14 -64.17 73.87 6.36
N LEU A 15 -64.56 73.10 5.35
CA LEU A 15 -64.73 71.67 5.45
C LEU A 15 -63.36 71.09 5.79
N PHE A 16 -63.12 70.82 7.07
CA PHE A 16 -62.03 69.95 7.49
C PHE A 16 -62.34 68.55 6.97
N ALA A 17 -61.91 68.27 5.74
CA ALA A 17 -62.00 66.96 5.17
C ALA A 17 -61.16 66.01 6.03
N GLN A 18 -61.79 64.94 6.53
CA GLN A 18 -61.08 63.83 7.16
C GLN A 18 -60.09 63.27 6.13
N LYS A 19 -58.79 63.42 6.40
CA LYS A 19 -57.72 63.03 5.48
C LYS A 19 -57.14 61.70 5.92
N VAL A 20 -57.15 60.72 5.02
CA VAL A 20 -56.35 59.50 5.14
C VAL A 20 -54.96 59.80 4.62
N THR A 21 -53.94 59.51 5.40
CA THR A 21 -52.53 59.67 5.01
C THR A 21 -51.91 58.29 4.82
N THR A 22 -51.26 58.10 3.68
CA THR A 22 -50.63 56.84 3.29
C THR A 22 -49.12 57.02 3.34
N SER A 23 -48.40 56.10 3.97
CA SER A 23 -46.94 56.12 3.98
C SER A 23 -46.38 54.71 3.94
N ILE A 24 -45.21 54.54 3.34
CA ILE A 24 -44.46 53.28 3.29
C ILE A 24 -43.05 53.51 3.87
N ASP A 25 -42.45 52.46 4.42
CA ASP A 25 -41.11 52.51 5.01
C ASP A 25 -39.98 52.61 3.97
N THR A 26 -40.08 51.85 2.88
CA THR A 26 -39.18 51.91 1.73
C THR A 26 -39.95 51.78 0.43
N THR A 27 -39.50 52.44 -0.63
CA THR A 27 -40.04 52.27 -1.99
C THR A 27 -39.25 51.24 -2.80
N LYS A 28 -38.16 50.70 -2.25
CA LYS A 28 -37.31 49.71 -2.90
C LYS A 28 -36.87 48.63 -1.93
N ASN A 29 -37.15 47.37 -2.23
CA ASN A 29 -36.78 46.24 -1.37
C ASN A 29 -36.44 44.98 -2.16
N LYS A 30 -35.80 43.99 -1.52
CA LYS A 30 -35.44 42.71 -2.15
C LYS A 30 -36.68 41.81 -2.31
N ILE A 31 -36.60 40.88 -3.25
CA ILE A 31 -37.59 39.82 -3.42
C ILE A 31 -37.85 39.08 -2.10
N GLY A 32 -39.13 38.87 -1.77
CA GLY A 32 -39.57 38.25 -0.51
C GLY A 32 -39.43 39.13 0.75
N ALA A 33 -38.83 40.31 0.67
CA ALA A 33 -38.70 41.22 1.81
C ALA A 33 -39.98 42.05 2.05
N GLU A 34 -40.24 42.37 3.32
CA GLU A 34 -41.45 43.07 3.74
C GLU A 34 -41.39 44.58 3.46
N PHE A 35 -42.47 45.11 2.88
CA PHE A 35 -42.80 46.53 2.84
C PHE A 35 -43.87 46.86 3.89
N LYS A 36 -43.65 47.90 4.70
CA LYS A 36 -44.59 48.28 5.77
C LYS A 36 -45.45 49.45 5.34
N LEU A 37 -46.63 49.14 4.80
CA LEU A 37 -47.65 50.13 4.48
C LEU A 37 -48.34 50.61 5.76
N THR A 38 -48.39 51.92 5.96
CA THR A 38 -49.06 52.57 7.09
C THR A 38 -50.17 53.48 6.58
N LEU A 39 -51.39 53.23 7.06
CA LEU A 39 -52.56 54.08 6.84
C LEU A 39 -52.88 54.82 8.14
N LYS A 40 -52.93 56.15 8.07
CA LYS A 40 -53.26 57.02 9.22
C LYS A 40 -54.51 57.82 8.95
N THR A 41 -55.37 57.97 9.94
CA THR A 41 -56.53 58.87 9.85
C THR A 41 -56.75 59.60 11.17
N ASN A 42 -57.11 60.87 11.06
CA ASN A 42 -57.43 61.72 12.20
C ASN A 42 -58.95 61.92 12.27
N VAL A 43 -59.56 61.34 13.30
CA VAL A 43 -61.01 61.28 13.47
C VAL A 43 -61.42 61.74 14.86
N ASP A 44 -62.67 62.17 15.00
CA ASP A 44 -63.19 62.60 16.30
C ASP A 44 -63.42 61.37 17.19
N THR A 45 -63.42 61.55 18.51
CA THR A 45 -63.43 60.44 19.48
C THR A 45 -64.65 59.52 19.40
N LEU A 46 -65.76 59.99 18.81
CA LEU A 46 -66.99 59.23 18.58
C LEU A 46 -67.04 58.55 17.20
N SER A 47 -66.03 58.73 16.36
CA SER A 47 -66.04 58.23 14.98
C SER A 47 -65.69 56.74 14.90
N LYS A 48 -66.45 55.99 14.09
CA LYS A 48 -66.18 54.58 13.79
C LYS A 48 -65.38 54.47 12.50
N VAL A 49 -64.17 53.94 12.59
CA VAL A 49 -63.26 53.71 11.45
C VAL A 49 -63.13 52.22 11.17
N VAL A 50 -63.27 51.83 9.90
CA VAL A 50 -63.03 50.48 9.42
C VAL A 50 -61.94 50.51 8.35
N PHE A 51 -60.80 49.92 8.67
CA PHE A 51 -59.69 49.70 7.74
C PHE A 51 -59.93 48.45 6.88
N PRO A 52 -59.36 48.38 5.66
CA PRO A 52 -59.55 47.25 4.78
C PRO A 52 -58.95 45.95 5.37
N ASN A 53 -59.68 44.85 5.27
CA ASN A 53 -59.18 43.52 5.60
C ASN A 53 -59.11 42.68 4.33
N VAL A 54 -58.07 42.91 3.54
CA VAL A 54 -57.84 42.27 2.24
C VAL A 54 -56.62 41.36 2.30
N LYS A 55 -56.61 40.30 1.50
CA LYS A 55 -55.46 39.38 1.40
C LYS A 55 -54.32 39.98 0.57
N ASN A 56 -54.63 40.82 -0.42
CA ASN A 56 -53.66 41.41 -1.33
C ASN A 56 -53.96 42.90 -1.56
N PHE A 57 -52.92 43.70 -1.74
CA PHE A 57 -53.01 45.08 -2.22
C PHE A 57 -52.42 45.14 -3.65
N GLY A 58 -53.28 45.03 -4.65
CA GLY A 58 -52.83 44.88 -6.04
C GLY A 58 -52.10 43.55 -6.22
N ALA A 59 -50.86 43.60 -6.71
CA ALA A 59 -50.02 42.42 -6.90
C ALA A 59 -49.24 42.01 -5.63
N LEU A 60 -49.24 42.83 -4.56
CA LEU A 60 -48.52 42.52 -3.32
C LEU A 60 -49.41 41.75 -2.33
N GLU A 61 -48.83 40.74 -1.69
CA GLU A 61 -49.50 39.89 -0.71
C GLU A 61 -49.39 40.46 0.70
N VAL A 62 -50.49 40.42 1.47
CA VAL A 62 -50.52 40.83 2.88
C VAL A 62 -50.07 39.67 3.75
N ILE A 63 -48.83 39.71 4.21
CA ILE A 63 -48.29 38.71 5.14
C ILE A 63 -48.69 38.99 6.59
N GLN A 64 -48.92 40.26 6.93
CA GLN A 64 -49.27 40.66 8.30
C GLN A 64 -50.22 41.85 8.32
N SER A 65 -51.29 41.74 9.11
CA SER A 65 -52.21 42.85 9.42
C SER A 65 -52.03 43.21 10.89
N TYR A 66 -51.30 44.28 11.17
CA TYR A 66 -50.98 44.69 12.55
C TYR A 66 -52.21 45.28 13.25
N PRO A 67 -52.32 45.19 14.59
CA PRO A 67 -53.42 45.82 15.33
C PRO A 67 -53.48 47.34 15.07
N ILE A 68 -54.66 47.92 15.20
CA ILE A 68 -54.84 49.37 15.06
C ILE A 68 -54.26 50.03 16.30
N ASP A 69 -53.34 50.95 16.10
CA ASP A 69 -52.77 51.79 17.15
C ASP A 69 -53.57 53.11 17.24
N THR A 70 -53.81 53.59 18.45
CA THR A 70 -54.65 54.77 18.72
C THR A 70 -53.86 55.77 19.54
N ILE A 71 -53.55 56.91 18.94
CA ILE A 71 -52.86 58.01 19.61
C ILE A 71 -53.88 59.13 19.85
N LYS A 72 -54.13 59.47 21.12
CA LYS A 72 -55.00 60.60 21.46
C LYS A 72 -54.23 61.92 21.28
N LYS A 73 -54.74 62.80 20.41
CA LYS A 73 -54.23 64.16 20.20
C LYS A 73 -55.34 65.13 20.55
N GLU A 74 -55.28 65.67 21.76
CA GLU A 74 -56.29 66.59 22.32
C GLU A 74 -57.71 66.01 22.21
N ASP A 75 -58.55 66.58 21.36
CA ASP A 75 -59.96 66.21 21.14
C ASP A 75 -60.18 65.20 20.00
N ARG A 76 -59.09 64.64 19.43
CA ARG A 76 -59.15 63.71 18.29
C ARG A 76 -58.32 62.45 18.51
N TYR A 77 -58.67 61.39 17.79
CA TYR A 77 -57.90 60.16 17.72
C TYR A 77 -57.17 60.08 16.37
N GLU A 78 -55.86 59.86 16.44
CA GLU A 78 -55.05 59.42 15.30
C GLU A 78 -55.02 57.88 15.32
N LEU A 79 -55.71 57.26 14.37
CA LEU A 79 -55.72 55.82 14.19
C LEU A 79 -54.68 55.42 13.16
N VAL A 80 -53.78 54.52 13.53
CA VAL A 80 -52.69 54.04 12.69
C VAL A 80 -52.86 52.54 12.46
N LYS A 81 -53.01 52.15 11.19
CA LYS A 81 -53.06 50.75 10.77
C LYS A 81 -51.86 50.43 9.90
N LYS A 82 -51.13 49.36 10.25
CA LYS A 82 -49.98 48.89 9.47
C LYS A 82 -50.28 47.56 8.79
N TYR A 83 -49.73 47.37 7.60
CA TYR A 83 -49.75 46.12 6.84
C TYR A 83 -48.33 45.78 6.40
N GLY A 84 -47.94 44.52 6.61
CA GLY A 84 -46.75 43.93 6.02
C GLY A 84 -47.10 43.37 4.65
N LEU A 85 -46.48 43.90 3.60
CA LEU A 85 -46.69 43.51 2.21
C LEU A 85 -45.43 42.84 1.64
N THR A 86 -45.56 41.80 0.82
CA THR A 86 -44.41 41.17 0.14
C THR A 86 -44.72 40.85 -1.32
N GLN A 87 -43.66 40.56 -2.07
CA GLN A 87 -43.73 40.10 -3.46
C GLN A 87 -42.56 39.16 -3.76
N PHE A 88 -42.86 38.06 -4.44
CA PHE A 88 -41.89 37.00 -4.79
C PHE A 88 -41.36 37.09 -6.21
N ASP A 89 -41.82 38.07 -6.98
CA ASP A 89 -41.30 38.41 -8.30
C ASP A 89 -40.57 39.76 -8.29
N SER A 90 -39.50 39.88 -9.07
CA SER A 90 -38.82 41.16 -9.28
C SER A 90 -39.57 42.04 -10.28
N GLY A 91 -39.57 43.34 -10.04
CA GLY A 91 -40.27 44.29 -10.90
C GLY A 91 -40.78 45.52 -10.16
N ARG A 92 -41.54 46.36 -10.86
CA ARG A 92 -42.19 47.54 -10.29
C ARG A 92 -43.67 47.26 -10.13
N PHE A 93 -44.17 47.42 -8.91
CA PHE A 93 -45.54 47.12 -8.54
C PHE A 93 -46.21 48.37 -7.97
N MET A 94 -47.52 48.47 -8.18
CA MET A 94 -48.33 49.57 -7.66
C MET A 94 -49.25 49.05 -6.56
N ILE A 95 -49.14 49.65 -5.37
CA ILE A 95 -50.10 49.50 -4.29
C ILE A 95 -51.31 50.39 -4.64
N PRO A 96 -52.48 49.82 -4.96
CA PRO A 96 -53.64 50.60 -5.37
C PRO A 96 -54.26 51.35 -4.18
N SER A 97 -54.96 52.43 -4.48
CA SER A 97 -55.79 53.15 -3.51
C SER A 97 -56.84 52.24 -2.89
N VAL A 98 -56.88 52.18 -1.55
CA VAL A 98 -57.83 51.34 -0.81
C VAL A 98 -58.87 52.15 -0.07
N LYS A 99 -60.02 51.52 0.17
CA LYS A 99 -61.18 52.13 0.81
C LYS A 99 -61.09 52.01 2.34
N ILE A 100 -61.13 53.14 3.02
CA ILE A 100 -61.30 53.27 4.47
C ILE A 100 -62.69 53.85 4.72
N LEU A 101 -63.47 53.22 5.60
CA LEU A 101 -64.79 53.73 5.97
C LEU A 101 -64.69 54.51 7.29
N ILE A 102 -65.06 55.79 7.27
CA ILE A 102 -65.17 56.63 8.47
C ILE A 102 -66.63 57.06 8.60
N ASN A 103 -67.31 56.65 9.67
CA ASN A 103 -68.74 56.92 9.88
C ASN A 103 -69.62 56.55 8.66
N LYS A 104 -69.32 55.40 8.04
CA LYS A 104 -69.98 54.89 6.81
C LYS A 104 -69.70 55.69 5.53
N LYS A 105 -68.85 56.72 5.57
CA LYS A 105 -68.38 57.45 4.38
C LYS A 105 -67.05 56.86 3.91
N THR A 106 -66.92 56.69 2.59
CA THR A 106 -65.72 56.11 1.96
C THR A 106 -64.65 57.17 1.73
N PHE A 107 -63.43 56.88 2.19
CA PHE A 107 -62.22 57.63 1.91
C PHE A 107 -61.21 56.70 1.22
N LEU A 108 -60.47 57.22 0.25
CA LEU A 108 -59.45 56.46 -0.47
C LEU A 108 -58.06 56.80 0.06
N SER A 109 -57.19 55.80 0.16
CA SER A 109 -55.76 56.01 0.36
C SER A 109 -55.10 56.46 -0.94
N ASP A 110 -53.88 56.98 -0.83
CA ASP A 110 -53.03 57.26 -1.97
C ASP A 110 -52.49 55.95 -2.56
N SER A 111 -52.20 55.94 -3.86
CA SER A 111 -51.47 54.84 -4.50
C SER A 111 -49.97 55.06 -4.39
N ILE A 112 -49.21 53.99 -4.19
CA ILE A 112 -47.74 54.05 -4.02
C ILE A 112 -47.09 53.04 -4.96
N GLN A 113 -46.08 53.48 -5.72
CA GLN A 113 -45.25 52.58 -6.52
C GLN A 113 -44.05 52.09 -5.71
N VAL A 114 -43.78 50.78 -5.78
CA VAL A 114 -42.65 50.11 -5.13
C VAL A 114 -41.85 49.28 -6.13
N GLU A 115 -40.55 49.13 -5.90
CA GLU A 115 -39.63 48.35 -6.72
C GLU A 115 -39.07 47.16 -5.93
N VAL A 116 -39.25 45.95 -6.48
CA VAL A 116 -38.74 44.70 -5.93
C VAL A 116 -37.51 44.30 -6.74
N VAL A 117 -36.35 44.32 -6.09
CA VAL A 117 -35.08 43.95 -6.73
C VAL A 117 -34.72 42.50 -6.46
N ASN A 118 -34.13 41.87 -7.48
CA ASN A 118 -33.49 40.57 -7.30
C ASN A 118 -32.29 40.68 -6.36
N VAL A 119 -32.01 39.58 -5.67
CA VAL A 119 -30.74 39.40 -4.97
C VAL A 119 -29.67 39.14 -6.03
N GLN A 120 -28.65 40.00 -6.11
CA GLN A 120 -27.51 39.76 -6.99
C GLN A 120 -26.78 38.51 -6.48
N VAL A 121 -26.85 37.41 -7.24
CA VAL A 121 -25.93 36.29 -7.09
C VAL A 121 -24.67 36.65 -7.88
N ASP A 122 -23.57 36.87 -7.17
CA ASP A 122 -22.29 37.28 -7.76
C ASP A 122 -21.63 36.06 -8.41
N THR A 123 -22.12 35.67 -9.59
CA THR A 123 -21.64 34.51 -10.35
C THR A 123 -20.24 34.73 -10.94
N LEU A 124 -19.70 35.95 -10.89
CA LEU A 124 -18.32 36.27 -11.30
C LEU A 124 -17.30 36.04 -10.18
N LYS A 125 -17.71 36.03 -8.91
CA LYS A 125 -16.83 35.72 -7.77
C LYS A 125 -16.76 34.24 -7.43
N GLN A 126 -17.65 33.42 -8.00
CA GLN A 126 -17.66 31.97 -7.76
C GLN A 126 -17.30 31.24 -9.04
N LYS A 127 -16.02 30.86 -9.17
CA LYS A 127 -15.54 30.02 -10.28
C LYS A 127 -16.38 28.75 -10.32
N MET A 128 -17.01 28.46 -11.47
CA MET A 128 -17.58 27.14 -11.72
C MET A 128 -16.41 26.15 -11.75
N TYR A 129 -16.32 25.29 -10.74
CA TYR A 129 -15.36 24.20 -10.72
C TYR A 129 -15.86 23.08 -11.62
N ASP A 130 -14.94 22.42 -12.30
CA ASP A 130 -15.24 21.25 -13.10
C ASP A 130 -15.77 20.12 -12.21
N ILE A 131 -16.51 19.18 -12.80
CA ILE A 131 -17.00 18.00 -12.09
C ILE A 131 -15.76 17.23 -11.62
N LYS A 132 -15.58 17.07 -10.30
CA LYS A 132 -14.46 16.30 -9.74
C LYS A 132 -14.42 14.93 -10.38
N ASP A 133 -13.24 14.56 -10.88
CA ASP A 133 -13.01 13.22 -11.42
C ASP A 133 -13.37 12.14 -10.39
N ILE A 134 -13.89 11.03 -10.91
CA ILE A 134 -14.16 9.83 -10.12
C ILE A 134 -12.81 9.33 -9.64
N VAL A 135 -12.52 9.51 -8.35
CA VAL A 135 -11.34 8.93 -7.70
C VAL A 135 -11.41 7.42 -7.93
N PRO A 136 -10.45 6.81 -8.64
CA PRO A 136 -10.45 5.38 -8.82
C PRO A 136 -10.35 4.76 -7.43
N ALA A 137 -11.39 4.02 -7.04
CA ALA A 137 -11.29 3.14 -5.90
C ALA A 137 -10.18 2.15 -6.26
N ASN A 138 -9.03 2.28 -5.62
CA ASN A 138 -7.90 1.38 -5.80
C ASN A 138 -8.24 0.06 -5.11
N GLU A 139 -9.26 -0.63 -5.62
CA GLU A 139 -9.56 -2.03 -5.34
C GLU A 139 -8.61 -2.91 -6.18
N GLY A 140 -7.32 -2.59 -6.10
CA GLY A 140 -6.29 -3.53 -6.48
C GLY A 140 -6.38 -4.68 -5.50
N ILE A 141 -6.72 -5.86 -6.00
CA ILE A 141 -6.33 -7.12 -5.38
C ILE A 141 -4.87 -6.92 -4.94
N GLY A 142 -4.62 -6.76 -3.63
CA GLY A 142 -3.37 -6.21 -3.12
C GLY A 142 -2.14 -6.95 -3.64
N ASP A 143 -0.95 -6.44 -3.36
CA ASP A 143 0.32 -6.96 -3.87
C ASP A 143 0.69 -8.41 -3.44
N TRP A 144 -0.26 -9.18 -2.91
CA TRP A 144 -0.14 -10.59 -2.54
C TRP A 144 0.42 -11.48 -3.66
N TRP A 145 0.08 -11.17 -4.91
CA TRP A 145 0.57 -11.90 -6.08
C TRP A 145 2.10 -11.77 -6.25
N LYS A 146 2.70 -10.65 -5.82
CA LYS A 146 4.16 -10.46 -5.82
C LYS A 146 4.83 -11.44 -4.84
N TYR A 147 4.25 -11.61 -3.64
CA TYR A 147 4.73 -12.60 -2.67
C TYR A 147 4.56 -14.04 -3.17
N LEU A 148 3.47 -14.36 -3.86
CA LEU A 148 3.28 -15.66 -4.50
C LEU A 148 4.35 -15.94 -5.57
N LEU A 149 4.69 -14.92 -6.38
CA LEU A 149 5.71 -15.02 -7.43
C LEU A 149 7.11 -15.25 -6.83
N ILE A 150 7.45 -14.54 -5.75
CA ILE A 150 8.70 -14.74 -4.99
C ILE A 150 8.76 -16.16 -4.42
N LEU A 151 7.66 -16.65 -3.84
CA LEU A 151 7.58 -18.02 -3.31
C LEU A 151 7.82 -19.06 -4.40
N LEU A 152 7.19 -18.89 -5.57
CA LEU A 152 7.39 -19.76 -6.73
C LEU A 152 8.83 -19.73 -7.24
N LEU A 153 9.47 -18.55 -7.25
CA LEU A 153 10.87 -18.41 -7.65
C LEU A 153 11.80 -19.18 -6.70
N ILE A 154 11.61 -19.03 -5.38
CA ILE A 154 12.40 -19.75 -4.37
C ILE A 154 12.19 -21.26 -4.50
N ALA A 155 10.94 -21.71 -4.68
CA ALA A 155 10.62 -23.12 -4.90
C ALA A 155 11.27 -23.65 -6.20
N GLY A 156 11.26 -22.86 -7.26
CA GLY A 156 11.91 -23.18 -8.54
C GLY A 156 13.43 -23.32 -8.42
N ILE A 157 14.09 -22.41 -7.70
CA ILE A 157 15.54 -22.48 -7.42
C ILE A 157 15.86 -23.73 -6.60
N GLY A 158 15.10 -24.01 -5.53
CA GLY A 158 15.28 -25.20 -4.71
C GLY A 158 15.08 -26.50 -5.50
N ALA A 159 14.06 -26.56 -6.35
CA ALA A 159 13.80 -27.69 -7.23
C ALA A 159 14.91 -27.89 -8.28
N PHE A 160 15.41 -26.80 -8.86
CA PHE A 160 16.53 -26.83 -9.80
C PHE A 160 17.81 -27.35 -9.14
N ILE A 161 18.18 -26.85 -7.95
CA ILE A 161 19.34 -27.31 -7.19
C ILE A 161 19.19 -28.79 -6.85
N TYR A 162 18.03 -29.22 -6.35
CA TYR A 162 17.75 -30.63 -6.06
C TYR A 162 17.92 -31.52 -7.30
N TRP A 163 17.35 -31.11 -8.44
CA TRP A 163 17.47 -31.83 -9.71
C TRP A 163 18.92 -31.89 -10.20
N TYR A 164 19.65 -30.79 -10.10
CA TYR A 164 21.06 -30.71 -10.48
C TYR A 164 21.94 -31.65 -9.63
N ILE A 165 21.75 -31.66 -8.31
CA ILE A 165 22.46 -32.58 -7.40
C ILE A 165 22.09 -34.04 -7.72
N LYS A 166 20.79 -34.33 -7.95
CA LYS A 166 20.33 -35.67 -8.34
C LYS A 166 21.03 -36.15 -9.62
N LYS A 167 21.12 -35.31 -10.65
CA LYS A 167 21.76 -35.65 -11.93
C LYS A 167 23.27 -35.90 -11.80
N ARG A 168 23.95 -35.16 -10.91
CA ARG A 168 25.38 -35.36 -10.64
C ARG A 168 25.68 -36.63 -9.84
N GLN A 169 24.80 -37.01 -8.92
CA GLN A 169 24.99 -38.24 -8.12
C GLN A 169 24.70 -39.52 -8.90
N THR A 170 23.74 -39.53 -9.82
CA THR A 170 23.45 -40.73 -10.65
C THR A 170 24.61 -41.11 -11.54
N LYS A 171 25.32 -40.13 -12.11
CA LYS A 171 26.53 -40.38 -12.93
C LYS A 171 27.69 -41.03 -12.18
N LYS A 172 27.71 -40.94 -10.84
CA LYS A 172 28.78 -41.49 -10.01
C LYS A 172 28.48 -42.92 -9.52
N ILE A 173 27.27 -43.43 -9.77
CA ILE A 173 26.79 -44.74 -9.30
C ILE A 173 26.80 -45.79 -10.43
N GLU A 174 26.98 -45.37 -11.69
CA GLU A 174 27.20 -46.28 -12.82
C GLU A 174 28.60 -46.91 -12.84
N GLU A 175 29.45 -46.65 -11.84
CA GLU A 175 30.61 -47.49 -11.57
C GLU A 175 30.12 -48.80 -10.90
N ASP A 176 29.95 -49.80 -11.75
CA ASP A 176 29.27 -51.08 -11.59
C ASP A 176 29.41 -51.81 -10.25
N ILE A 177 28.26 -52.05 -9.59
CA ILE A 177 28.10 -53.10 -8.58
C ILE A 177 27.88 -54.42 -9.31
N TYR A 178 28.95 -55.11 -9.70
CA TYR A 178 28.84 -56.46 -10.26
C TYR A 178 28.45 -57.45 -9.15
N LYS A 179 27.48 -58.35 -9.41
CA LYS A 179 27.03 -59.31 -8.39
C LYS A 179 27.92 -60.55 -8.33
N THR A 180 28.56 -60.94 -9.43
CA THR A 180 29.43 -62.13 -9.51
C THR A 180 30.71 -61.86 -10.32
N PRO A 181 31.80 -62.62 -10.07
CA PRO A 181 33.04 -62.51 -10.85
C PRO A 181 32.85 -62.76 -12.35
N ILE A 182 31.97 -63.70 -12.74
CA ILE A 182 31.65 -63.97 -14.15
C ILE A 182 30.91 -62.81 -14.82
N GLU A 183 29.95 -62.17 -14.13
CA GLU A 183 29.26 -60.98 -14.65
C GLU A 183 30.24 -59.83 -14.88
N LYS A 184 31.15 -59.60 -13.92
CA LYS A 184 32.23 -58.61 -14.02
C LYS A 184 33.12 -58.89 -15.23
N ALA A 185 33.63 -60.11 -15.36
CA ALA A 185 34.51 -60.49 -16.45
C ALA A 185 33.84 -60.36 -17.84
N THR A 186 32.59 -60.81 -17.96
CA THR A 186 31.82 -60.73 -19.21
C THR A 186 31.51 -59.28 -19.60
N SER A 187 31.14 -58.44 -18.63
CA SER A 187 30.92 -57.01 -18.87
C SER A 187 32.21 -56.31 -19.33
N LEU A 188 33.33 -56.59 -18.65
CA LEU A 188 34.64 -56.03 -19.00
C LEU A 188 35.10 -56.48 -20.39
N LEU A 189 34.91 -57.75 -20.76
CA LEU A 189 35.20 -58.25 -22.12
C LEU A 189 34.36 -57.57 -23.20
N ASN A 190 33.08 -57.30 -22.92
CA ASN A 190 32.21 -56.57 -23.86
C ASN A 190 32.59 -55.09 -23.96
N ASN A 191 32.99 -54.47 -22.86
CA ASN A 191 33.48 -53.10 -22.86
C ASN A 191 34.83 -52.97 -23.57
N LEU A 192 35.71 -53.98 -23.44
CA LEU A 192 36.99 -54.04 -24.16
C LEU A 192 36.77 -54.04 -25.68
N GLU A 193 35.80 -54.82 -26.18
CA GLU A 193 35.44 -54.81 -27.62
C GLU A 193 34.94 -53.44 -28.07
N LYS A 194 34.06 -52.80 -27.29
CA LYS A 194 33.52 -51.46 -27.63
C LYS A 194 34.58 -50.35 -27.69
N LYS A 195 35.72 -50.53 -27.01
CA LYS A 195 36.82 -49.55 -27.05
C LYS A 195 37.57 -49.56 -28.39
N GLU A 196 37.39 -50.60 -29.20
CA GLU A 196 38.01 -50.76 -30.53
C GLU A 196 39.53 -50.52 -30.54
N LEU A 197 40.21 -50.92 -29.46
CA LEU A 197 41.63 -50.56 -29.21
C LEU A 197 42.56 -51.11 -30.28
N TRP A 198 42.36 -52.36 -30.70
CA TRP A 198 43.21 -52.98 -31.71
C TRP A 198 42.94 -52.42 -33.12
N GLN A 199 41.69 -52.05 -33.45
CA GLN A 199 41.39 -51.32 -34.70
C GLN A 199 42.04 -49.93 -34.74
N GLN A 200 42.24 -49.30 -33.58
CA GLN A 200 42.96 -48.01 -33.44
C GLN A 200 44.49 -48.18 -33.42
N GLY A 201 45.02 -49.38 -33.68
CA GLY A 201 46.45 -49.68 -33.67
C GLY A 201 47.05 -49.85 -32.27
N LYS A 202 46.25 -49.80 -31.20
CA LYS A 202 46.67 -49.99 -29.80
C LYS A 202 46.57 -51.46 -29.37
N VAL A 203 47.18 -52.34 -30.16
CA VAL A 203 47.13 -53.81 -29.95
C VAL A 203 47.72 -54.21 -28.60
N LYS A 204 48.80 -53.54 -28.15
CA LYS A 204 49.40 -53.79 -26.83
C LYS A 204 48.45 -53.52 -25.67
N ASP A 205 47.71 -52.41 -25.73
CA ASP A 205 46.78 -52.01 -24.68
C ASP A 205 45.60 -53.00 -24.66
N TYR A 206 45.11 -53.42 -25.84
CA TYR A 206 44.07 -54.44 -25.95
C TYR A 206 44.46 -55.76 -25.28
N TYR A 207 45.64 -56.32 -25.59
CA TYR A 207 46.12 -57.54 -24.94
C TYR A 207 46.47 -57.34 -23.46
N SER A 208 46.80 -56.12 -23.02
CA SER A 208 46.98 -55.82 -21.60
C SER A 208 45.66 -55.94 -20.85
N GLU A 209 44.63 -55.22 -21.31
CA GLU A 209 43.31 -55.30 -20.70
C GLU A 209 42.71 -56.71 -20.81
N LEU A 210 42.87 -57.41 -21.94
CA LEU A 210 42.35 -58.76 -22.14
C LEU A 210 42.91 -59.75 -21.11
N THR A 211 44.23 -59.74 -20.88
CA THR A 211 44.82 -60.62 -19.87
C THR A 211 44.47 -60.20 -18.45
N ASP A 212 44.32 -58.89 -18.21
CA ASP A 212 43.99 -58.40 -16.88
C ASP A 212 42.58 -58.84 -16.47
N ILE A 213 41.63 -58.84 -17.41
CA ILE A 213 40.27 -59.34 -17.18
C ILE A 213 40.30 -60.82 -16.80
N VAL A 214 41.06 -61.64 -17.53
CA VAL A 214 41.17 -63.09 -17.28
C VAL A 214 41.84 -63.39 -15.96
N ARG A 215 42.96 -62.73 -15.67
CA ARG A 215 43.70 -62.91 -14.42
C ARG A 215 42.86 -62.47 -13.23
N ASN A 216 42.18 -61.33 -13.31
CA ASN A 216 41.27 -60.86 -12.25
C ASN A 216 40.15 -61.86 -12.01
N TYR A 217 39.54 -62.38 -13.08
CA TYR A 217 38.51 -63.40 -12.95
C TYR A 217 39.01 -64.66 -12.26
N ILE A 218 40.18 -65.17 -12.68
CA ILE A 218 40.79 -66.37 -12.08
C ILE A 218 41.12 -66.14 -10.61
N GLU A 219 41.63 -64.96 -10.26
CA GLU A 219 41.98 -64.60 -8.89
C GLU A 219 40.75 -64.45 -7.99
N GLU A 220 39.68 -63.80 -8.47
CA GLU A 220 38.43 -63.62 -7.73
C GLU A 220 37.62 -64.91 -7.61
N ALA A 221 37.54 -65.74 -8.66
CA ALA A 221 36.68 -66.92 -8.70
C ALA A 221 37.39 -68.21 -8.21
N ILE A 222 38.68 -68.35 -8.49
CA ILE A 222 39.45 -69.58 -8.21
C ILE A 222 40.41 -69.38 -7.02
N GLU A 223 40.61 -68.13 -6.58
CA GLU A 223 41.45 -67.74 -5.43
C GLU A 223 42.91 -68.20 -5.58
N ILE A 224 43.46 -68.00 -6.77
CA ILE A 224 44.90 -68.15 -7.04
C ILE A 224 45.49 -66.79 -7.40
N PRO A 225 46.72 -66.46 -6.97
CA PRO A 225 47.34 -65.14 -7.19
C PRO A 225 47.73 -64.95 -8.66
N ALA A 226 46.75 -64.68 -9.52
CA ALA A 226 46.92 -64.69 -10.97
C ALA A 226 47.59 -63.42 -11.49
N MET A 227 47.44 -62.28 -10.80
CA MET A 227 48.13 -61.04 -11.17
C MET A 227 49.63 -61.08 -10.94
N GLU A 228 50.06 -61.74 -9.87
CA GLU A 228 51.47 -61.81 -9.46
C GLU A 228 52.23 -62.98 -10.10
N SER A 229 51.51 -63.92 -10.73
CA SER A 229 52.10 -65.11 -11.35
C SER A 229 52.52 -64.85 -12.80
N THR A 230 53.66 -65.40 -13.22
CA THR A 230 53.99 -65.51 -14.64
C THR A 230 52.99 -66.41 -15.39
N THR A 231 52.93 -66.33 -16.73
CA THR A 231 52.01 -67.17 -17.52
C THR A 231 52.19 -68.67 -17.26
N SER A 232 53.42 -69.16 -17.08
CA SER A 232 53.68 -70.57 -16.76
C SER A 232 53.22 -70.94 -15.36
N GLU A 233 53.51 -70.10 -14.36
CA GLU A 233 53.10 -70.32 -12.96
C GLU A 233 51.58 -70.29 -12.80
N LEU A 234 50.89 -69.41 -13.52
CA LEU A 234 49.42 -69.34 -13.51
C LEU A 234 48.79 -70.65 -14.00
N ILE A 235 49.32 -71.22 -15.08
CA ILE A 235 48.81 -72.49 -15.63
C ILE A 235 49.09 -73.66 -14.68
N GLU A 236 50.24 -73.69 -14.03
CA GLU A 236 50.55 -74.70 -13.01
C GLU A 236 49.65 -74.55 -11.77
N GLY A 237 49.47 -73.32 -11.28
CA GLY A 237 48.58 -72.98 -10.19
C GLY A 237 47.13 -73.38 -10.46
N LEU A 238 46.64 -73.16 -11.69
CA LEU A 238 45.31 -73.57 -12.12
C LEU A 238 45.14 -75.10 -12.14
N LYS A 239 46.15 -75.84 -12.61
CA LYS A 239 46.16 -77.32 -12.58
C LYS A 239 46.13 -77.86 -11.15
N LEU A 240 46.89 -77.26 -10.24
CA LEU A 240 46.89 -77.62 -8.81
C LEU A 240 45.54 -77.31 -8.15
N ALA A 241 44.99 -76.12 -8.40
CA ALA A 241 43.69 -75.71 -7.90
C ALA A 241 42.57 -76.63 -8.39
N SER A 242 42.59 -77.03 -9.67
CA SER A 242 41.62 -77.98 -10.24
C SER A 242 41.63 -79.32 -9.52
N LYS A 243 42.80 -79.88 -9.21
CA LYS A 243 42.92 -81.12 -8.42
C LYS A 243 42.42 -80.94 -6.98
N LYS A 244 42.80 -79.84 -6.32
CA LYS A 244 42.46 -79.57 -4.91
C LYS A 244 40.97 -79.28 -4.71
N LYS A 245 40.39 -78.44 -5.56
CA LYS A 245 38.98 -78.01 -5.50
C LYS A 245 38.03 -78.95 -6.27
N LYS A 246 38.52 -80.11 -6.74
CA LYS A 246 37.77 -81.13 -7.53
C LYS A 246 37.03 -80.53 -8.74
N MET A 247 37.60 -79.51 -9.38
CA MET A 247 36.99 -78.85 -10.55
C MET A 247 37.11 -79.73 -11.78
N LYS A 248 36.02 -79.91 -12.53
CA LYS A 248 36.01 -80.64 -13.82
C LYS A 248 36.56 -79.75 -14.95
N LEU A 249 37.87 -79.52 -14.95
CA LEU A 249 38.53 -78.68 -15.95
C LEU A 249 39.00 -79.51 -17.15
N SER A 250 38.63 -79.11 -18.36
CA SER A 250 39.14 -79.77 -19.58
C SER A 250 40.57 -79.32 -19.88
N GLN A 251 41.41 -80.26 -20.35
CA GLN A 251 42.78 -79.94 -20.78
C GLN A 251 42.78 -78.86 -21.88
N GLU A 252 41.80 -78.91 -22.78
CA GLU A 252 41.58 -77.91 -23.83
C GLU A 252 41.40 -76.48 -23.29
N THR A 253 40.69 -76.30 -22.16
CA THR A 253 40.49 -74.97 -21.55
C THR A 253 41.82 -74.39 -21.06
N ILE A 254 42.65 -75.23 -20.46
CA ILE A 254 43.99 -74.85 -19.97
C ILE A 254 44.90 -74.48 -21.14
N ASP A 255 44.87 -75.27 -22.20
CA ASP A 255 45.71 -75.06 -23.38
C ASP A 255 45.29 -73.78 -24.12
N ASN A 256 43.99 -73.51 -24.25
CA ASN A 256 43.46 -72.28 -24.82
C ASN A 256 43.91 -71.04 -24.03
N LEU A 257 43.82 -71.07 -22.70
CA LEU A 257 44.33 -69.99 -21.84
C LEU A 257 45.84 -69.80 -22.02
N PHE A 258 46.61 -70.88 -22.04
CA PHE A 258 48.06 -70.80 -22.20
C PHE A 258 48.47 -70.18 -23.53
N VAL A 259 47.83 -70.59 -24.64
CA VAL A 259 48.11 -70.04 -25.98
C VAL A 259 47.85 -68.55 -26.01
N VAL A 260 46.69 -68.09 -25.52
CA VAL A 260 46.34 -66.66 -25.56
C VAL A 260 47.22 -65.82 -24.63
N LEU A 261 47.50 -66.30 -23.41
CA LEU A 261 48.38 -65.59 -22.48
C LEU A 261 49.82 -65.48 -23.01
N LYS A 262 50.33 -66.55 -23.65
CA LYS A 262 51.65 -66.54 -24.28
C LYS A 262 51.69 -65.59 -25.48
N GLN A 263 50.62 -65.55 -26.29
CA GLN A 263 50.49 -64.59 -27.38
C GLN A 263 50.48 -63.15 -26.84
N ALA A 264 49.75 -62.90 -25.76
CA ALA A 264 49.74 -61.60 -25.10
C ALA A 264 51.14 -61.18 -24.61
N ASP A 265 51.92 -62.10 -24.03
CA ASP A 265 53.30 -61.85 -23.62
C ASP A 265 54.20 -61.47 -24.82
N LEU A 266 54.03 -62.16 -25.97
CA LEU A 266 54.74 -61.81 -27.21
C LEU A 266 54.36 -60.42 -27.72
N VAL A 267 53.09 -60.03 -27.63
CA VAL A 267 52.64 -58.67 -28.01
C VAL A 267 53.20 -57.61 -27.05
N LYS A 268 53.17 -57.87 -25.74
CA LYS A 268 53.58 -56.93 -24.68
C LYS A 268 55.08 -56.69 -24.65
N PHE A 269 55.88 -57.75 -24.76
CA PHE A 269 57.32 -57.71 -24.52
C PHE A 269 58.15 -57.86 -25.81
N ALA A 270 57.70 -58.68 -26.76
CA ALA A 270 58.40 -58.89 -28.02
C ALA A 270 57.89 -58.01 -29.18
N LYS A 271 56.93 -57.11 -28.92
CA LYS A 271 56.28 -56.22 -29.91
C LYS A 271 55.73 -56.99 -31.13
N SER A 272 55.29 -58.23 -30.92
CA SER A 272 54.61 -59.02 -31.93
C SER A 272 53.32 -58.34 -32.38
N LYS A 273 52.99 -58.44 -33.67
CA LYS A 273 51.75 -57.91 -34.24
C LYS A 273 50.94 -59.08 -34.82
N PRO A 274 49.98 -59.63 -34.06
CA PRO A 274 49.08 -60.67 -34.53
C PRO A 274 48.18 -60.11 -35.64
N MET A 275 47.67 -60.99 -36.49
CA MET A 275 46.68 -60.62 -37.50
C MET A 275 45.30 -60.42 -36.85
N ASP A 276 44.44 -59.59 -37.45
CA ASP A 276 43.12 -59.24 -36.90
C ASP A 276 42.24 -60.46 -36.56
N PHE A 277 42.34 -61.54 -37.34
CA PHE A 277 41.62 -62.78 -37.06
C PHE A 277 42.15 -63.49 -35.81
N GLU A 278 43.46 -63.43 -35.53
CA GLU A 278 44.08 -64.02 -34.34
C GLU A 278 43.63 -63.29 -33.08
N ILE A 279 43.56 -61.95 -33.14
CA ILE A 279 43.07 -61.11 -32.01
C ILE A 279 41.62 -61.46 -31.67
N THR A 280 40.78 -61.60 -32.69
CA THR A 280 39.36 -61.96 -32.52
C THR A 280 39.19 -63.39 -31.99
N GLU A 281 40.04 -64.32 -32.46
CA GLU A 281 40.03 -65.71 -32.01
C GLU A 281 40.50 -65.85 -30.55
N ASP A 282 41.55 -65.12 -30.18
CA ASP A 282 42.09 -65.07 -28.83
C ASP A 282 41.05 -64.60 -27.82
N ARG A 283 40.28 -63.55 -28.15
CA ARG A 283 39.17 -63.07 -27.31
C ARG A 283 38.08 -64.14 -27.13
N LYS A 284 37.70 -64.84 -28.20
CA LYS A 284 36.72 -65.93 -28.14
C LYS A 284 37.23 -67.10 -27.30
N LYS A 285 38.51 -67.44 -27.40
CA LYS A 285 39.15 -68.47 -26.57
C LYS A 285 39.11 -68.08 -25.09
N ILE A 286 39.40 -66.83 -24.77
CA ILE A 286 39.31 -66.29 -23.41
C ILE A 286 37.88 -66.34 -22.85
N GLU A 287 36.90 -65.82 -23.59
CA GLU A 287 35.50 -65.81 -23.17
C GLU A 287 34.98 -67.23 -22.89
N ARG A 288 35.25 -68.18 -23.81
CA ARG A 288 34.90 -69.59 -23.62
C ARG A 288 35.58 -70.20 -22.41
N SER A 289 36.85 -69.84 -22.18
CA SER A 289 37.63 -70.37 -21.06
C SER A 289 37.08 -69.87 -19.72
N ILE A 290 36.72 -68.59 -19.60
CA ILE A 290 36.07 -68.03 -18.39
C ILE A 290 34.74 -68.74 -18.13
N ILE A 291 33.88 -68.89 -19.14
CA ILE A 291 32.58 -69.56 -18.99
C ILE A 291 32.75 -71.02 -18.55
N THR A 292 33.76 -71.71 -19.09
CA THR A 292 34.00 -73.13 -18.77
C THR A 292 34.62 -73.27 -17.38
N LEU A 293 35.50 -72.36 -16.98
CA LEU A 293 36.06 -72.30 -15.64
C LEU A 293 34.98 -72.06 -14.59
N ASP A 294 34.06 -71.10 -14.82
CA ASP A 294 32.97 -70.79 -13.89
C ASP A 294 32.08 -72.02 -13.63
N LYS A 295 31.69 -72.72 -14.71
CA LYS A 295 30.87 -73.94 -14.64
C LYS A 295 31.58 -75.11 -13.96
N ALA A 296 32.91 -75.11 -13.91
CA ALA A 296 33.70 -76.18 -13.31
C ALA A 296 33.84 -76.04 -11.78
N ILE A 297 33.47 -74.88 -11.21
CA ILE A 297 33.49 -74.63 -9.77
C ILE A 297 32.28 -75.34 -9.12
N PRO A 298 32.47 -76.22 -8.12
CA PRO A 298 31.36 -76.89 -7.46
C PRO A 298 30.52 -75.88 -6.66
N VAL A 299 29.23 -75.79 -6.99
CA VAL A 299 28.27 -74.94 -6.26
C VAL A 299 27.99 -75.55 -4.89
N VAL A 300 28.33 -74.85 -3.83
CA VAL A 300 27.91 -75.20 -2.46
C VAL A 300 26.46 -74.73 -2.30
N VAL A 301 25.54 -75.67 -2.09
CA VAL A 301 24.11 -75.37 -1.93
C VAL A 301 23.88 -74.93 -0.48
N GLU A 302 23.71 -73.63 -0.25
CA GLU A 302 23.20 -73.07 1.01
C GLU A 302 21.65 -73.14 1.05
N ASN A 303 21.05 -73.20 2.25
CA ASN A 303 19.60 -73.37 2.46
C ASN A 303 18.76 -72.20 1.89
N GLU A 304 17.62 -72.50 1.25
CA GLU A 304 16.74 -71.50 0.61
C GLU A 304 16.23 -70.42 1.58
N ASP A 305 15.97 -70.78 2.85
CA ASP A 305 15.48 -69.85 3.88
C ASP A 305 16.54 -68.80 4.29
N GLU A 306 17.81 -69.18 4.36
CA GLU A 306 18.93 -68.27 4.67
C GLU A 306 19.18 -67.30 3.52
N MET A 307 19.02 -67.77 2.27
CA MET A 307 19.14 -66.95 1.07
C MET A 307 18.04 -65.88 1.01
N LEU A 308 16.78 -66.25 1.26
CA LEU A 308 15.64 -65.32 1.30
C LEU A 308 15.81 -64.25 2.39
N LEU A 309 16.28 -64.64 3.58
CA LEU A 309 16.53 -63.70 4.68
C LEU A 309 17.64 -62.69 4.32
N ASN A 310 18.73 -63.17 3.73
CA ASN A 310 19.84 -62.32 3.27
C ASN A 310 19.39 -61.33 2.17
N GLU A 311 18.55 -61.78 1.22
CA GLU A 311 17.99 -60.91 0.19
C GLU A 311 17.09 -59.82 0.79
N MET A 312 16.22 -60.18 1.73
CA MET A 312 15.36 -59.21 2.43
C MET A 312 16.17 -58.17 3.20
N GLN A 313 17.18 -58.60 3.96
CA GLN A 313 18.08 -57.69 4.68
C GLN A 313 18.81 -56.74 3.72
N ARG A 314 19.28 -57.25 2.58
CA ARG A 314 19.95 -56.46 1.54
C ARG A 314 19.00 -55.43 0.91
N GLN A 315 17.75 -55.81 0.63
CA GLN A 315 16.73 -54.88 0.13
C GLN A 315 16.41 -53.77 1.15
N GLU A 316 16.33 -54.11 2.44
CA GLU A 316 16.07 -53.12 3.48
C GLU A 316 17.25 -52.16 3.67
N GLN A 317 18.48 -52.67 3.63
CA GLN A 317 19.70 -51.84 3.63
C GLN A 317 19.73 -50.89 2.43
N LEU A 318 19.44 -51.37 1.22
CA LEU A 318 19.35 -50.55 0.02
C LEU A 318 18.27 -49.45 0.17
N LYS A 319 17.08 -49.77 0.70
CA LYS A 319 16.05 -48.77 0.98
C LYS A 319 16.53 -47.72 1.98
N ARG A 320 17.20 -48.12 3.06
CA ARG A 320 17.76 -47.21 4.07
C ARG A 320 18.84 -46.30 3.46
N GLU A 321 19.72 -46.84 2.62
CA GLU A 321 20.72 -46.03 1.92
C GLU A 321 20.10 -45.04 0.94
N LEU A 322 19.09 -45.46 0.17
CA LEU A 322 18.36 -44.58 -0.74
C LEU A 322 17.66 -43.46 0.02
N GLN A 323 17.06 -43.75 1.17
CA GLN A 323 16.46 -42.75 2.04
C GLN A 323 17.50 -41.79 2.62
N LYS A 324 18.65 -42.28 3.10
CA LYS A 324 19.76 -41.45 3.57
C LYS A 324 20.26 -40.52 2.46
N LYS A 325 20.48 -41.04 1.24
CA LYS A 325 20.88 -40.25 0.07
C LYS A 325 19.80 -39.24 -0.34
N LYS A 326 18.51 -39.58 -0.24
CA LYS A 326 17.41 -38.63 -0.50
C LYS A 326 17.38 -37.50 0.54
N LYS A 327 17.49 -37.82 1.83
CA LYS A 327 17.54 -36.82 2.91
C LYS A 327 18.75 -35.90 2.77
N ALA A 328 19.94 -36.45 2.53
CA ALA A 328 21.15 -35.67 2.31
C ALA A 328 20.99 -34.69 1.16
N ARG A 329 20.45 -35.13 0.01
CA ARG A 329 20.17 -34.24 -1.14
C ARG A 329 19.22 -33.10 -0.79
N ILE A 330 18.14 -33.39 -0.06
CA ILE A 330 17.17 -32.36 0.35
C ILE A 330 17.86 -31.36 1.29
N ILE A 331 18.59 -31.83 2.30
CA ILE A 331 19.29 -30.98 3.27
C ILE A 331 20.32 -30.09 2.55
N THR A 332 21.11 -30.63 1.62
CA THR A 332 22.07 -29.85 0.85
C THR A 332 21.38 -28.82 -0.04
N ALA A 333 20.30 -29.20 -0.74
CA ALA A 333 19.56 -28.27 -1.60
C ALA A 333 18.93 -27.13 -0.80
N VAL A 334 18.31 -27.45 0.35
CA VAL A 334 17.75 -26.46 1.28
C VAL A 334 18.86 -25.55 1.81
N GLY A 335 19.98 -26.12 2.26
CA GLY A 335 21.11 -25.34 2.78
C GLY A 335 21.68 -24.35 1.76
N ILE A 336 21.86 -24.77 0.50
CA ILE A 336 22.31 -23.87 -0.58
C ILE A 336 21.26 -22.78 -0.85
N THR A 337 19.99 -23.14 -0.93
CA THR A 337 18.91 -22.18 -1.20
C THR A 337 18.83 -21.12 -0.11
N VAL A 338 18.87 -21.53 1.16
CA VAL A 338 18.91 -20.61 2.32
C VAL A 338 20.18 -19.76 2.28
N GLY A 339 21.33 -20.35 1.96
CA GLY A 339 22.59 -19.61 1.83
C GLY A 339 22.55 -18.51 0.76
N ILE A 340 21.90 -18.78 -0.39
CA ILE A 340 21.69 -17.78 -1.45
C ILE A 340 20.80 -16.64 -0.94
N ILE A 341 19.66 -16.97 -0.30
CA ILE A 341 18.75 -15.96 0.26
C ILE A 341 19.50 -15.07 1.27
N PHE A 342 20.29 -15.68 2.15
CA PHE A 342 21.07 -14.97 3.16
C PHE A 342 22.16 -14.09 2.54
N SER A 343 22.81 -14.56 1.47
CA SER A 343 23.82 -13.79 0.74
C SER A 343 23.23 -12.56 0.06
N VAL A 344 22.05 -12.70 -0.56
CA VAL A 344 21.32 -11.57 -1.16
C VAL A 344 20.92 -10.56 -0.07
N PHE A 345 20.41 -11.04 1.06
CA PHE A 345 20.05 -10.20 2.20
C PHE A 345 21.26 -9.40 2.73
N ILE A 346 22.41 -10.07 2.94
CA ILE A 346 23.66 -9.42 3.36
C ILE A 346 24.11 -8.39 2.32
N TYR A 347 24.06 -8.71 1.03
CA TYR A 347 24.45 -7.79 -0.03
C TYR A 347 23.67 -6.47 0.03
N PHE A 348 22.34 -6.53 0.22
CA PHE A 348 21.53 -5.32 0.35
C PHE A 348 21.81 -4.54 1.64
N ILE A 349 22.05 -5.22 2.77
CA ILE A 349 22.44 -4.54 4.01
C ILE A 349 23.77 -3.79 3.84
N VAL A 350 24.77 -4.42 3.23
CA VAL A 350 26.10 -3.81 3.04
C VAL A 350 26.06 -2.63 2.05
N THR A 351 25.25 -2.73 0.99
CA THR A 351 25.23 -1.71 -0.08
C THR A 351 24.23 -0.58 0.15
N LYS A 352 23.11 -0.84 0.83
CA LYS A 352 22.01 0.12 1.03
C LYS A 352 21.74 0.45 2.49
N GLY A 353 22.36 -0.27 3.42
CA GLY A 353 22.11 -0.11 4.86
C GLY A 353 20.99 -1.01 5.38
N PHE A 354 20.99 -1.24 6.69
CA PHE A 354 19.98 -2.08 7.35
C PHE A 354 18.58 -1.46 7.30
N ASP A 355 18.47 -0.16 7.54
CA ASP A 355 17.18 0.55 7.57
C ASP A 355 16.47 0.48 6.22
N TYR A 356 17.20 0.70 5.12
CA TYR A 356 16.65 0.52 3.78
C TYR A 356 16.05 -0.89 3.57
N VAL A 357 16.75 -1.95 3.98
CA VAL A 357 16.27 -3.32 3.80
C VAL A 357 15.04 -3.58 4.66
N LYS A 358 15.06 -3.13 5.91
CA LYS A 358 13.91 -3.22 6.84
C LYS A 358 12.69 -2.52 6.26
N ASP A 359 12.84 -1.28 5.81
CA ASP A 359 11.73 -0.44 5.33
C ASP A 359 11.10 -0.97 4.03
N ASN A 360 11.90 -1.58 3.16
CA ASN A 360 11.39 -2.14 1.90
C ASN A 360 10.80 -3.55 2.06
N ILE A 361 11.23 -4.34 3.04
CA ILE A 361 10.73 -5.71 3.25
C ILE A 361 9.54 -5.74 4.22
N LEU A 362 9.63 -5.00 5.33
CA LEU A 362 8.58 -4.96 6.36
C LEU A 362 7.59 -3.81 6.14
N GLY A 363 7.95 -2.84 5.30
CA GLY A 363 7.18 -1.61 5.10
C GLY A 363 7.51 -0.56 6.16
N HIS A 364 7.41 0.72 5.77
CA HIS A 364 7.52 1.86 6.68
C HIS A 364 6.32 2.80 6.44
N PRO A 365 5.47 3.09 7.45
CA PRO A 365 4.23 3.86 7.26
C PRO A 365 4.45 5.22 6.59
N SER A 366 5.46 5.98 7.04
CA SER A 366 5.78 7.29 6.47
C SER A 366 6.34 7.21 5.05
N LYS A 367 7.00 6.11 4.68
CA LYS A 367 7.49 5.91 3.31
C LYS A 367 6.33 5.72 2.34
N GLU A 368 5.33 4.93 2.73
CA GLU A 368 4.11 4.73 1.94
C GLU A 368 3.34 6.05 1.74
N LEU A 369 3.29 6.90 2.77
CA LEU A 369 2.69 8.23 2.66
C LEU A 369 3.47 9.16 1.72
N LEU A 370 4.80 9.11 1.75
CA LEU A 370 5.65 9.94 0.91
C LEU A 370 5.56 9.57 -0.57
N GLU A 371 5.62 8.26 -0.89
CA GLU A 371 5.59 7.71 -2.26
C GLU A 371 4.17 7.64 -2.85
N GLY A 372 3.14 7.79 -2.03
CA GLY A 372 1.74 7.76 -2.45
C GLY A 372 1.29 8.98 -3.28
N GLU A 373 0.01 9.00 -3.64
CA GLU A 373 -0.59 10.16 -4.32
C GLU A 373 -0.83 11.33 -3.36
N TRP A 374 -0.36 12.50 -3.76
CA TRP A 374 -0.53 13.73 -3.02
C TRP A 374 -1.70 14.55 -3.54
N VAL A 375 -2.43 15.19 -2.63
CA VAL A 375 -3.63 15.96 -2.96
C VAL A 375 -3.45 17.39 -2.46
N LYS A 376 -3.54 18.34 -3.38
CA LYS A 376 -3.63 19.77 -3.07
C LYS A 376 -5.08 20.13 -2.78
N SER A 377 -5.36 20.58 -1.56
CA SER A 377 -6.71 20.88 -1.10
C SER A 377 -6.76 22.20 -0.33
N GLU A 378 -7.96 22.76 -0.25
CA GLU A 378 -8.23 24.05 0.37
C GLU A 378 -9.14 23.87 1.59
N TYR A 379 -8.75 24.43 2.74
CA TYR A 379 -9.34 24.15 4.04
C TYR A 379 -9.65 25.43 4.83
N GLY A 380 -10.82 25.44 5.47
CA GLY A 380 -11.17 26.44 6.47
C GLY A 380 -11.60 27.80 5.90
N ASN A 381 -11.83 28.75 6.82
CA ASN A 381 -12.11 30.15 6.52
C ASN A 381 -11.58 31.02 7.68
N PRO A 382 -10.57 31.88 7.47
CA PRO A 382 -9.87 32.16 6.22
C PRO A 382 -9.12 30.95 5.66
N SER A 383 -9.09 30.85 4.33
CA SER A 383 -8.68 29.64 3.61
C SER A 383 -7.18 29.35 3.67
N VAL A 384 -6.83 28.08 3.89
CA VAL A 384 -5.46 27.52 3.82
C VAL A 384 -5.43 26.46 2.73
N ARG A 385 -4.60 26.65 1.71
CA ARG A 385 -4.35 25.64 0.70
C ARG A 385 -3.03 24.94 0.99
N VAL A 386 -3.05 23.61 0.99
CA VAL A 386 -1.89 22.78 1.33
C VAL A 386 -1.93 21.48 0.54
N GLU A 387 -0.77 20.98 0.15
CA GLU A 387 -0.57 19.66 -0.44
C GLU A 387 -0.31 18.65 0.68
N THR A 388 -1.04 17.52 0.69
CA THR A 388 -0.95 16.51 1.76
C THR A 388 -0.97 15.10 1.19
N PRO A 389 -0.36 14.11 1.86
CA PRO A 389 -0.33 12.72 1.38
C PRO A 389 -1.70 12.03 1.42
N LYS A 390 -2.65 12.59 2.20
CA LYS A 390 -4.05 12.15 2.26
C LYS A 390 -4.95 13.35 2.53
N VAL A 391 -6.17 13.29 1.98
CA VAL A 391 -7.19 14.32 2.21
C VAL A 391 -7.50 14.48 3.70
N LEU A 392 -7.33 15.68 4.23
CA LEU A 392 -7.66 16.02 5.62
C LEU A 392 -9.18 15.98 5.83
N LYS A 393 -9.61 15.28 6.88
CA LYS A 393 -11.03 15.12 7.23
C LYS A 393 -11.40 16.12 8.31
N ARG A 394 -12.59 16.70 8.21
CA ARG A 394 -13.09 17.62 9.25
C ARG A 394 -13.17 16.90 10.59
N ILE A 395 -12.61 17.52 11.62
CA ILE A 395 -12.63 17.06 13.01
C ILE A 395 -13.21 18.13 13.92
N ASP A 396 -13.83 17.70 15.02
CA ASP A 396 -14.37 18.58 16.03
C ASP A 396 -13.44 18.63 17.26
N LEU A 397 -12.63 19.69 17.32
CA LEU A 397 -11.74 19.95 18.45
C LEU A 397 -12.41 20.75 19.58
N THR A 398 -13.72 21.04 19.48
CA THR A 398 -14.39 21.93 20.43
C THR A 398 -14.34 21.42 21.87
N LYS A 399 -14.29 20.09 22.04
CA LYS A 399 -14.23 19.41 23.33
C LYS A 399 -12.82 19.40 23.96
N SER A 400 -11.79 19.65 23.16
CA SER A 400 -10.40 19.66 23.61
C SER A 400 -9.92 21.06 24.01
N LEU A 401 -10.65 22.11 23.62
CA LEU A 401 -10.31 23.50 23.96
C LEU A 401 -10.81 23.91 25.36
N PRO A 402 -9.99 24.64 26.15
CA PRO A 402 -10.44 25.29 27.37
C PRO A 402 -11.63 26.22 27.13
N LYS A 403 -12.58 26.26 28.07
CA LYS A 403 -13.80 27.08 27.98
C LYS A 403 -13.51 28.58 27.79
N GLU A 404 -12.40 29.05 28.35
CA GLU A 404 -11.94 30.44 28.25
C GLU A 404 -11.54 30.81 26.81
N GLY A 405 -10.80 29.94 26.11
CA GLY A 405 -10.42 30.16 24.71
C GLY A 405 -11.61 30.11 23.76
N MET A 406 -12.57 29.23 24.04
CA MET A 406 -13.83 29.15 23.29
C MET A 406 -14.68 30.41 23.35
N ALA A 407 -14.63 31.16 24.45
CA ALA A 407 -15.43 32.37 24.61
C ALA A 407 -15.07 33.46 23.59
N LEU A 408 -13.81 33.47 23.13
CA LEU A 408 -13.25 34.47 22.21
C LEU A 408 -13.44 34.11 20.73
N ILE A 409 -13.55 32.81 20.43
CA ILE A 409 -13.69 32.27 19.08
C ILE A 409 -15.15 32.41 18.62
N LYS A 410 -15.33 32.98 17.43
CA LYS A 410 -16.62 33.06 16.73
C LYS A 410 -16.89 31.80 15.93
N GLU A 411 -15.90 31.34 15.16
CA GLU A 411 -15.96 30.13 14.36
C GLU A 411 -14.60 29.44 14.36
N MET A 412 -14.61 28.11 14.46
CA MET A 412 -13.42 27.27 14.31
C MET A 412 -13.72 26.15 13.32
N GLN A 413 -12.80 25.93 12.39
CA GLN A 413 -12.84 24.78 11.49
C GLN A 413 -11.50 24.06 11.54
N SER A 414 -11.52 22.76 11.79
CA SER A 414 -10.31 21.93 11.88
C SER A 414 -10.42 20.71 10.98
N PHE A 415 -9.32 20.37 10.32
CA PHE A 415 -9.22 19.26 9.38
C PHE A 415 -7.92 18.51 9.65
N ALA A 416 -7.98 17.19 9.79
CA ALA A 416 -6.81 16.40 10.14
C ALA A 416 -6.68 15.10 9.35
N TYR A 417 -5.45 14.61 9.30
CA TYR A 417 -5.11 13.24 8.96
C TYR A 417 -4.32 12.63 10.12
N GLY A 418 -4.73 11.43 10.52
CA GLY A 418 -4.24 10.77 11.72
C GLY A 418 -4.86 11.33 13.01
N SER A 419 -4.24 11.00 14.13
CA SER A 419 -4.56 11.48 15.47
C SER A 419 -3.28 11.88 16.22
N PHE A 420 -3.41 12.65 17.31
CA PHE A 420 -2.28 13.00 18.18
C PHE A 420 -1.50 11.77 18.71
N LEU A 421 -2.16 10.61 18.77
CA LEU A 421 -1.57 9.36 19.22
C LEU A 421 -0.82 8.61 18.12
N ASP A 422 -1.04 8.94 16.85
CA ASP A 422 -0.44 8.23 15.71
C ASP A 422 1.03 8.63 15.51
N ASN A 423 1.73 7.92 14.62
CA ASN A 423 3.14 8.16 14.29
C ASN A 423 3.33 9.33 13.33
N PHE A 424 2.26 9.74 12.63
CA PHE A 424 2.22 10.91 11.76
C PHE A 424 0.85 11.56 11.94
N TYR A 425 0.85 12.87 12.22
CA TYR A 425 -0.37 13.65 12.41
C TYR A 425 -0.21 15.01 11.75
N ILE A 426 -1.20 15.40 10.97
CA ILE A 426 -1.34 16.78 10.49
C ILE A 426 -2.73 17.28 10.83
N VAL A 427 -2.79 18.52 11.32
CA VAL A 427 -4.04 19.26 11.47
C VAL A 427 -3.90 20.67 10.94
N VAL A 428 -4.89 21.09 10.16
CA VAL A 428 -5.09 22.46 9.71
C VAL A 428 -6.31 23.01 10.41
N SER A 429 -6.11 24.08 11.18
CA SER A 429 -7.15 24.77 11.95
C SER A 429 -7.23 26.23 11.54
N THR A 430 -8.46 26.72 11.39
CA THR A 430 -8.76 28.13 11.08
C THR A 430 -9.72 28.66 12.13
N PHE A 431 -9.39 29.84 12.66
CA PHE A 431 -10.14 30.49 13.73
C PHE A 431 -10.54 31.88 13.28
N SER A 432 -11.82 32.23 13.50
CA SER A 432 -12.28 33.61 13.45
C SER A 432 -12.68 34.05 14.85
N PHE A 433 -12.34 35.28 15.22
CA PHE A 433 -12.60 35.81 16.55
C PHE A 433 -13.83 36.72 16.57
N LYS A 434 -14.47 36.84 17.74
CA LYS A 434 -15.67 37.70 17.90
C LYS A 434 -15.35 39.19 17.81
N GLN A 435 -14.12 39.57 18.13
CA GLN A 435 -13.61 40.94 18.06
C GLN A 435 -12.36 40.97 17.19
N ASP A 436 -12.31 41.96 16.30
CA ASP A 436 -11.14 42.20 15.45
C ASP A 436 -10.02 42.76 16.33
N THR A 437 -9.04 41.91 16.65
CA THR A 437 -7.94 42.24 17.57
C THR A 437 -6.64 41.84 16.89
N GLN A 438 -5.61 42.66 17.05
CA GLN A 438 -4.28 42.32 16.55
C GLN A 438 -3.76 41.09 17.31
N LEU A 439 -3.63 39.97 16.62
CA LEU A 439 -3.22 38.70 17.21
C LEU A 439 -1.70 38.69 17.43
N ASP A 440 -1.30 38.34 18.65
CA ASP A 440 0.09 38.04 18.98
C ASP A 440 0.36 36.57 18.61
N LEU A 441 1.09 36.37 17.51
CA LEU A 441 1.40 35.04 17.01
C LEU A 441 2.24 34.24 18.01
N SER A 442 3.17 34.89 18.73
CA SER A 442 4.03 34.20 19.72
C SER A 442 3.21 33.68 20.89
N LYS A 443 2.26 34.46 21.40
CA LYS A 443 1.30 33.98 22.41
C LYS A 443 0.39 32.87 21.87
N SER A 444 0.03 32.93 20.60
CA SER A 444 -0.77 31.89 19.95
C SER A 444 0.02 30.57 19.83
N LEU A 445 1.34 30.65 19.61
CA LEU A 445 2.25 29.51 19.62
C LEU A 445 2.35 28.90 21.03
N GLU A 446 2.56 29.72 22.05
CA GLU A 446 2.55 29.26 23.45
C GLU A 446 1.23 28.55 23.81
N GLY A 447 0.09 29.08 23.34
CA GLY A 447 -1.21 28.44 23.51
C GLY A 447 -1.30 27.07 22.83
N SER A 448 -0.78 26.94 21.62
CA SER A 448 -0.71 25.65 20.90
C SER A 448 0.19 24.64 21.59
N ILE A 449 1.34 25.07 22.12
CA ILE A 449 2.27 24.22 22.88
C ILE A 449 1.59 23.72 24.15
N LYS A 450 0.95 24.61 24.90
CA LYS A 450 0.20 24.26 26.11
C LYS A 450 -0.93 23.28 25.83
N MET A 451 -1.56 23.36 24.65
CA MET A 451 -2.55 22.37 24.23
C MET A 451 -1.95 20.98 24.07
N MET A 452 -0.77 20.88 23.43
CA MET A 452 -0.09 19.59 23.28
C MET A 452 0.35 19.03 24.64
N GLU A 453 0.76 19.87 25.58
CA GLU A 453 1.05 19.46 26.96
C GLU A 453 -0.20 18.88 27.65
N LEU A 454 -1.35 19.54 27.51
CA LEU A 454 -2.63 19.04 28.02
C LEU A 454 -3.07 17.73 27.36
N GLN A 455 -2.63 17.46 26.12
CA GLN A 455 -2.86 16.20 25.42
C GLN A 455 -1.81 15.11 25.75
N GLY A 456 -0.91 15.36 26.70
CA GLY A 456 0.04 14.38 27.21
C GLY A 456 1.48 14.55 26.71
N GLY A 457 1.79 15.65 26.02
CA GLY A 457 3.16 16.01 25.68
C GLY A 457 3.98 16.40 26.92
N GLN A 458 5.18 15.83 27.07
CA GLN A 458 6.09 16.12 28.18
C GLN A 458 7.49 16.46 27.67
N ASN A 459 8.31 17.12 28.47
CA ASN A 459 9.69 17.49 28.11
C ASN A 459 9.76 18.28 26.79
N MET A 460 8.86 19.26 26.63
CA MET A 460 8.78 20.10 25.43
C MET A 460 10.09 20.88 25.24
N ILE A 461 10.71 20.72 24.08
CA ILE A 461 11.75 21.61 23.55
C ILE A 461 11.08 22.48 22.52
N VAL A 462 11.24 23.80 22.64
CA VAL A 462 10.59 24.78 21.78
C VAL A 462 11.63 25.69 21.17
N LYS A 463 11.55 25.85 19.85
CA LYS A 463 12.25 26.85 19.06
C LYS A 463 11.21 27.61 18.24
N GLN A 464 11.50 28.87 17.97
CA GLN A 464 10.65 29.75 17.19
C GLN A 464 11.52 30.49 16.16
N GLU A 465 11.00 30.61 14.95
CA GLU A 465 11.59 31.40 13.87
C GLU A 465 10.49 32.09 13.05
N ASP A 466 10.88 33.15 12.33
CA ASP A 466 10.00 33.80 11.38
C ASP A 466 9.78 32.89 10.16
N PHE A 467 8.57 32.88 9.62
CA PHE A 467 8.23 32.09 8.44
C PHE A 467 7.56 32.96 7.39
N GLU A 468 7.86 32.71 6.13
CA GLU A 468 7.26 33.41 4.99
C GLU A 468 6.81 32.37 3.96
N THR A 469 5.55 32.44 3.53
CA THR A 469 5.05 31.56 2.46
C THR A 469 5.66 31.96 1.10
N GLY A 470 5.55 31.08 0.10
CA GLY A 470 5.97 31.42 -1.28
C GLY A 470 5.27 32.64 -1.89
N GLU A 471 4.12 33.05 -1.32
CA GLU A 471 3.37 34.25 -1.70
C GLU A 471 3.74 35.50 -0.88
N GLY A 472 4.77 35.43 -0.04
CA GLY A 472 5.28 36.55 0.75
C GLY A 472 4.48 36.85 2.03
N ILE A 473 3.66 35.90 2.50
CA ILE A 473 2.82 36.10 3.69
C ILE A 473 3.64 35.71 4.93
N LYS A 474 3.81 36.67 5.82
CA LYS A 474 4.57 36.49 7.07
C LYS A 474 3.74 35.77 8.13
N GLY A 475 4.39 34.84 8.81
CA GLY A 475 3.90 34.11 9.96
C GLY A 475 5.06 33.76 10.89
N ILE A 476 4.81 32.84 11.83
CA ILE A 476 5.87 32.25 12.65
C ILE A 476 5.83 30.74 12.54
N LYS A 477 7.01 30.12 12.64
CA LYS A 477 7.18 28.68 12.76
C LYS A 477 7.68 28.36 14.15
N GLY A 478 6.93 27.55 14.89
CA GLY A 478 7.38 26.92 16.12
C GLY A 478 7.73 25.46 15.88
N TYR A 479 8.85 24.98 16.39
CA TYR A 479 9.27 23.60 16.19
C TYR A 479 10.10 23.08 17.35
N GLY A 480 10.19 21.75 17.45
CA GLY A 480 11.04 21.11 18.43
C GLY A 480 10.60 19.68 18.70
N THR A 481 10.86 19.20 19.91
CA THR A 481 10.58 17.81 20.27
C THR A 481 9.88 17.70 21.60
N PHE A 482 9.10 16.64 21.78
CA PHE A 482 8.56 16.27 23.08
C PHE A 482 8.51 14.75 23.26
N SER A 483 8.36 14.31 24.50
CA SER A 483 8.12 12.91 24.84
C SER A 483 6.63 12.66 24.98
N LYS A 484 6.08 11.76 24.15
CA LYS A 484 4.72 11.24 24.27
C LYS A 484 4.75 9.95 25.08
N ILE A 485 4.08 9.92 26.23
CA ILE A 485 3.93 8.69 27.02
C ILE A 485 2.64 8.01 26.61
N ASN A 486 2.75 6.78 26.11
CA ASN A 486 1.57 5.95 25.89
C ASN A 486 1.10 5.39 27.24
N GLU A 487 -0.08 5.82 27.69
CA GLU A 487 -0.59 5.45 29.02
C GLU A 487 -0.87 3.95 29.18
N ILE A 488 -1.15 3.25 28.07
CA ILE A 488 -1.47 1.82 28.02
C ILE A 488 -0.19 0.98 28.05
N THR A 489 0.76 1.27 27.17
CA THR A 489 2.00 0.48 27.03
C THR A 489 3.13 0.97 27.96
N LYS A 490 2.95 2.13 28.61
CA LYS A 490 3.97 2.84 29.40
C LYS A 490 5.26 3.16 28.62
N SER A 491 5.24 3.04 27.30
CA SER A 491 6.38 3.41 26.44
C SER A 491 6.41 4.92 26.22
N SER A 492 7.62 5.50 26.24
CA SER A 492 7.86 6.89 25.86
C SER A 492 8.38 6.93 24.43
N THR A 493 7.78 7.78 23.59
CA THR A 493 8.19 7.99 22.20
C THR A 493 8.53 9.46 22.01
N LYS A 494 9.69 9.74 21.40
CA LYS A 494 10.09 11.12 21.14
C LYS A 494 9.49 11.56 19.81
N ILE A 495 8.74 12.66 19.84
CA ILE A 495 7.99 13.21 18.73
C ILE A 495 8.63 14.53 18.35
N TYR A 496 8.86 14.73 17.06
CA TYR A 496 9.17 16.02 16.48
C TYR A 496 7.88 16.71 16.05
N TYR A 497 7.80 18.02 16.27
CA TYR A 497 6.63 18.81 15.91
C TYR A 497 7.01 20.10 15.21
N GLU A 498 6.13 20.55 14.34
CA GLU A 498 6.20 21.84 13.66
C GLU A 498 4.81 22.48 13.64
N ILE A 499 4.78 23.78 13.92
CA ILE A 499 3.57 24.59 13.99
C ILE A 499 3.80 25.83 13.14
N LEU A 500 2.99 26.01 12.10
CA LEU A 500 2.90 27.28 11.39
C LEU A 500 1.70 28.07 11.86
N LEU A 501 1.91 29.36 12.12
CA LEU A 501 0.86 30.28 12.50
C LEU A 501 0.89 31.53 11.62
N PHE A 502 -0.28 31.91 11.13
CA PHE A 502 -0.50 33.09 10.33
C PHE A 502 -1.69 33.87 10.86
N SER A 503 -1.63 35.20 10.79
CA SER A 503 -2.77 36.05 11.12
C SER A 503 -3.20 36.84 9.90
N GLN A 504 -4.45 36.65 9.48
CA GLN A 504 -5.06 37.38 8.36
C GLN A 504 -6.54 37.65 8.63
N ASN A 505 -7.04 38.82 8.21
CA ASN A 505 -8.46 39.20 8.28
C ASN A 505 -9.08 39.06 9.69
N GLY A 506 -8.32 39.35 10.75
CA GLY A 506 -8.79 39.19 12.13
C GLY A 506 -9.00 37.72 12.54
N GLY A 507 -8.42 36.77 11.79
CA GLY A 507 -8.42 35.33 12.07
C GLY A 507 -7.00 34.78 12.26
N LEU A 508 -6.94 33.52 12.70
CA LEU A 508 -5.71 32.75 12.89
C LEU A 508 -5.78 31.48 12.04
N GLN A 509 -4.76 31.24 11.22
CA GLN A 509 -4.55 29.98 10.53
C GLN A 509 -3.40 29.23 11.18
N GLN A 510 -3.62 27.95 11.47
CA GLN A 510 -2.70 27.11 12.19
C GLN A 510 -2.54 25.78 11.49
N ILE A 511 -1.30 25.36 11.30
CA ILE A 511 -0.95 24.05 10.76
C ILE A 511 -0.04 23.39 11.79
N ILE A 512 -0.42 22.24 12.33
CA ILE A 512 0.43 21.43 13.20
C ILE A 512 0.77 20.13 12.47
N LEU A 513 2.05 19.79 12.47
CA LEU A 513 2.63 18.54 12.01
C LEU A 513 3.33 17.85 13.17
N LEU A 514 3.04 16.57 13.41
CA LEU A 514 3.71 15.73 14.39
C LEU A 514 4.18 14.45 13.72
N HIS A 515 5.40 14.02 14.01
CA HIS A 515 5.86 12.68 13.65
C HIS A 515 6.95 12.18 14.60
N GLU A 516 7.29 10.90 14.53
CA GLU A 516 8.37 10.33 15.34
C GLU A 516 9.72 10.99 15.02
N GLU A 517 10.50 11.31 16.06
CA GLU A 517 11.83 11.91 15.89
C GLU A 517 12.79 10.89 15.26
N GLY A 518 13.48 11.30 14.20
CA GLY A 518 14.44 10.45 13.48
C GLY A 518 13.85 9.74 12.25
N ASP A 519 12.54 9.85 12.02
CA ASP A 519 11.91 9.37 10.79
C ASP A 519 12.21 10.33 9.63
N GLN A 520 13.15 9.92 8.76
CA GLN A 520 13.57 10.72 7.61
C GLN A 520 12.45 10.93 6.59
N TYR A 521 11.61 9.91 6.34
CA TYR A 521 10.51 10.05 5.38
C TYR A 521 9.44 11.01 5.90
N ALA A 522 9.19 11.01 7.21
CA ALA A 522 8.27 11.96 7.80
C ALA A 522 8.79 13.41 7.76
N ASN A 523 10.11 13.62 7.91
CA ASN A 523 10.72 14.93 7.67
C ASN A 523 10.49 15.40 6.23
N ASP A 524 10.73 14.54 5.24
CA ASP A 524 10.51 14.87 3.82
C ASP A 524 9.03 15.20 3.53
N ILE A 525 8.10 14.47 4.17
CA ILE A 525 6.66 14.76 4.10
C ILE A 525 6.39 16.15 4.70
N ALA A 526 6.90 16.42 5.90
CA ALA A 526 6.69 17.69 6.58
C ALA A 526 7.23 18.86 5.74
N ASP A 527 8.46 18.75 5.23
CA ASP A 527 9.06 19.76 4.36
C ASP A 527 8.23 20.03 3.10
N ARG A 528 7.75 18.97 2.43
CA ARG A 528 6.87 19.14 1.26
C ARG A 528 5.56 19.83 1.63
N ILE A 529 4.94 19.45 2.73
CA ILE A 529 3.70 20.07 3.23
C ILE A 529 3.95 21.55 3.51
N LEU A 530 4.97 21.89 4.30
CA LEU A 530 5.31 23.26 4.69
C LEU A 530 5.60 24.15 3.48
N ASN A 531 6.33 23.63 2.49
CA ASN A 531 6.64 24.35 1.25
C ASN A 531 5.43 24.54 0.32
N SER A 532 4.37 23.75 0.51
CA SER A 532 3.14 23.83 -0.30
C SER A 532 2.07 24.77 0.27
N VAL A 533 2.31 25.37 1.44
CA VAL A 533 1.34 26.21 2.14
C VAL A 533 1.11 27.51 1.39
N GLU A 534 -0.12 27.69 0.93
CA GLU A 534 -0.63 28.89 0.27
C GLU A 534 -1.82 29.44 1.08
N LEU A 535 -1.92 30.76 1.21
CA LEU A 535 -2.98 31.42 1.97
C LEU A 535 -3.68 32.42 1.06
N GLN A 536 -5.00 32.56 1.18
CA GLN A 536 -5.74 33.41 0.26
C GLN A 536 -5.36 34.90 0.41
N ASN A 537 -4.62 35.41 -0.58
CA ASN A 537 -4.23 36.82 -0.65
C ASN A 537 -5.36 37.65 -1.29
N LYS A 538 -5.99 38.55 -0.53
CA LYS A 538 -7.12 39.38 -1.02
C LYS A 538 -6.71 40.55 -1.93
N ASN A 539 -5.42 40.74 -2.20
CA ASN A 539 -4.90 41.79 -3.08
C ASN A 539 -4.74 41.34 -4.56
N GLN A 540 -5.36 40.22 -4.96
CA GLN A 540 -5.49 39.80 -6.36
C GLN A 540 -6.95 39.57 -6.74
#